data_AF-A0A0D7K6V8-F1
#
_entry.id   AF-A0A0D7K6V8-F1
#
_cell.length_a   1.000
_cell.length_b   1.000
_cell.length_c   1.000
_cell.angle_alpha   90.00
_cell.angle_beta   90.00
_cell.angle_gamma   90.00
#
_symmetry.space_group_name_H-M   'P 1'
#
loop_
_entity.id
_entity.type
_entity.pdbx_description
1 polymer ?
#
loop_
_entity_poly.entity_id
_entity_poly.type
_entity_poly.pdbx_seq_one_letter_code
_entity_poly.pdbx_strand_id
1 'polypeptide(L)'
;MSVRFVSALAGVALIAGCASVGQDFDMAEVDRLQPGVTTLEQAKEKLGKPQSITNAADGRIGVVWVRSQAVMGSASSKGVAILFDKDGKMIRVVNRNETKTN
;
A
#
# COMPACT_ATOMS: atom_id res chain seq x y z
N MET A 1 2.61 -2.21 -62.55
CA MET A 1 2.79 -1.11 -61.58
C MET A 1 2.33 -1.61 -60.23
N SER A 2 3.28 -1.93 -59.36
CA SER A 2 3.04 -2.67 -58.11
C SER A 2 2.50 -1.75 -57.03
N VAL A 3 1.23 -1.90 -56.67
CA VAL A 3 0.72 -1.38 -55.39
C VAL A 3 0.80 -2.53 -54.39
N ARG A 4 1.85 -2.54 -53.57
CA ARG A 4 1.99 -3.48 -52.46
C ARG A 4 1.08 -3.03 -51.32
N PHE A 5 -0.18 -3.49 -51.35
CA PHE A 5 -1.04 -3.51 -50.16
C PHE A 5 -0.56 -4.63 -49.24
N VAL A 6 0.54 -4.38 -48.50
CA VAL A 6 0.86 -5.22 -47.34
C VAL A 6 0.11 -4.62 -46.16
N SER A 7 -0.96 -5.32 -45.80
CA SER A 7 -1.87 -5.04 -44.71
C SER A 7 -1.18 -4.58 -43.44
N ALA A 8 -1.40 -3.33 -43.07
CA ALA A 8 -1.18 -2.86 -41.70
C ALA A 8 -2.26 -3.48 -40.80
N LEU A 9 -2.07 -4.74 -40.37
CA LEU A 9 -2.81 -5.29 -39.24
C LEU A 9 -2.27 -4.62 -37.97
N ALA A 10 -2.79 -3.42 -37.69
CA ALA A 10 -2.69 -2.80 -36.39
C ALA A 10 -3.50 -3.66 -35.39
N GLY A 11 -2.85 -4.67 -34.83
CA GLY A 11 -3.37 -5.41 -33.68
C GLY A 11 -3.35 -4.49 -32.48
N VAL A 12 -4.49 -3.86 -32.17
CA VAL A 12 -4.68 -3.09 -30.94
C VAL A 12 -4.75 -4.11 -29.80
N ALA A 13 -3.60 -4.41 -29.20
CA ALA A 13 -3.56 -5.14 -27.94
C ALA A 13 -4.23 -4.28 -26.87
N LEU A 14 -5.48 -4.62 -26.52
CA LEU A 14 -6.16 -4.05 -25.37
C LEU A 14 -5.36 -4.45 -24.13
N ILE A 15 -4.46 -3.58 -23.68
CA ILE A 15 -3.67 -3.82 -22.48
C ILE A 15 -4.62 -3.66 -21.29
N ALA A 16 -5.22 -4.77 -20.87
CA ALA A 16 -5.83 -4.91 -19.56
C ALA A 16 -4.73 -4.74 -18.50
N GLY A 17 -4.43 -3.49 -18.15
CA GLY A 17 -3.37 -3.20 -17.18
C GLY A 17 -3.83 -3.51 -15.77
N CYS A 18 -3.38 -4.62 -15.20
CA CYS A 18 -3.38 -4.80 -13.75
C CYS A 18 -2.24 -3.95 -13.17
N ALA A 19 -2.57 -3.05 -12.25
CA ALA A 19 -1.60 -2.20 -11.57
C ALA A 19 -1.67 -2.44 -10.06
N SER A 20 -0.51 -2.51 -9.42
CA SER A 20 -0.40 -2.67 -7.97
C SER A 20 0.70 -1.78 -7.42
N VAL A 21 0.42 -1.10 -6.31
CA VAL A 21 1.39 -0.35 -5.51
C VAL A 21 1.35 -0.79 -4.06
N GLY A 22 2.52 -0.78 -3.43
CA GLY A 22 2.72 -1.15 -2.03
C GLY A 22 2.72 -2.66 -1.77
N GLN A 23 3.37 -3.05 -0.69
CA GLN A 23 3.34 -4.44 -0.20
C GLN A 23 1.97 -4.73 0.40
N ASP A 24 1.45 -5.94 0.18
CA ASP A 24 0.19 -6.37 0.78
C ASP A 24 0.38 -6.73 2.26
N PHE A 25 -0.63 -6.44 3.08
CA PHE A 25 -0.63 -6.67 4.52
C PHE A 25 -2.03 -6.93 5.05
N ASP A 26 -2.16 -7.72 6.11
CA ASP A 26 -3.47 -8.03 6.70
C ASP A 26 -3.87 -6.94 7.70
N MET A 27 -5.10 -6.42 7.56
CA MET A 27 -5.66 -5.45 8.52
C MET A 27 -5.96 -6.09 9.87
N ALA A 28 -6.14 -7.42 9.93
CA ALA A 28 -6.23 -8.14 11.18
C ALA A 28 -4.90 -8.16 11.96
N GLU A 29 -3.74 -8.05 11.30
CA GLU A 29 -2.46 -7.86 12.02
C GLU A 29 -2.39 -6.49 12.69
N VAL A 30 -2.99 -5.45 12.08
CA VAL A 30 -3.08 -4.12 12.67
C VAL A 30 -3.88 -4.16 13.98
N ASP A 31 -4.97 -4.92 14.02
CA ASP A 31 -5.80 -5.10 15.23
C ASP A 31 -5.08 -5.85 16.35
N ARG A 32 -4.04 -6.63 16.02
CA ARG A 32 -3.21 -7.34 16.99
C ARG A 32 -2.10 -6.48 17.58
N LEU A 33 -1.83 -5.29 17.02
CA LEU A 33 -0.82 -4.38 17.55
C LEU A 33 -1.32 -3.71 18.82
N GLN A 34 -0.44 -3.61 19.82
CA GLN A 34 -0.78 -3.13 21.14
C GLN A 34 -0.02 -1.84 21.48
N PRO A 35 -0.72 -0.75 21.81
CA PRO A 35 -0.12 0.46 22.35
C PRO A 35 0.79 0.18 23.56
N GLY A 36 1.95 0.83 23.61
CA GLY A 36 2.96 0.68 24.65
C GLY A 36 3.77 -0.63 24.58
N VAL A 37 3.30 -1.64 23.84
CA VAL A 37 3.93 -2.97 23.78
C VAL A 37 4.65 -3.17 22.45
N THR A 38 3.91 -3.07 21.35
CA THR A 38 4.41 -3.31 19.99
C THR A 38 5.49 -2.31 19.63
N THR A 39 6.64 -2.80 19.17
CA THR A 39 7.71 -1.96 18.64
C THR A 39 7.51 -1.67 17.16
N LEU A 40 8.17 -0.62 16.65
CA LEU A 40 8.24 -0.34 15.22
C LEU A 40 8.75 -1.53 14.41
N GLU A 41 9.80 -2.21 14.88
CA GLU A 41 10.34 -3.39 14.19
C GLU A 41 9.33 -4.54 14.16
N GLN A 42 8.63 -4.82 15.27
CA GLN A 42 7.57 -5.84 15.28
C GLN A 42 6.41 -5.47 14.34
N ALA A 43 6.06 -4.18 14.25
CA ALA A 43 5.06 -3.72 13.29
C ALA A 43 5.53 -3.93 11.84
N LYS A 44 6.81 -3.68 11.53
CA LYS A 44 7.39 -3.93 10.21
C LYS A 44 7.48 -5.43 9.89
N GLU A 45 7.77 -6.27 10.86
CA GLU A 45 7.75 -7.75 10.68
C GLU A 45 6.35 -8.23 10.33
N LYS A 46 5.32 -7.70 10.99
CA LYS A 46 3.91 -8.09 10.79
C LYS A 46 3.28 -7.51 9.54
N LEU A 47 3.51 -6.23 9.27
CA LEU A 47 2.86 -5.47 8.19
C LEU A 47 3.73 -5.35 6.92
N GLY A 48 4.98 -5.77 7.00
CA GLY A 48 5.94 -5.64 5.90
C GLY A 48 6.56 -4.24 5.79
N LYS A 49 7.15 -3.97 4.63
CA LYS A 49 7.84 -2.70 4.38
C LYS A 49 6.83 -1.53 4.35
N PRO A 50 7.02 -0.48 5.18
CA PRO A 50 6.18 0.69 5.13
C PRO A 50 6.39 1.48 3.84
N GLN A 51 5.35 2.19 3.42
CA GLN A 51 5.42 3.16 2.33
C GLN A 51 6.26 4.37 2.71
N SER A 52 6.09 4.87 3.94
CA SER A 52 6.84 6.03 4.43
C SER A 52 7.05 5.99 5.94
N ILE A 53 8.16 6.57 6.38
CA ILE A 53 8.50 6.83 7.78
C ILE A 53 8.77 8.32 7.90
N THR A 54 8.14 8.98 8.86
CA THR A 54 8.28 10.41 9.15
C THR A 54 8.69 10.59 10.61
N ASN A 55 9.85 11.21 10.83
CA ASN A 55 10.32 11.56 12.16
C ASN A 55 9.89 13.00 12.47
N ALA A 56 9.09 13.17 13.51
CA ALA A 56 8.65 14.49 13.98
C ALA A 56 9.72 15.13 14.87
N ALA A 57 9.68 16.46 15.01
CA ALA A 57 10.64 17.22 15.81
C ALA A 57 10.60 16.87 17.31
N ASP A 58 9.47 16.35 17.80
CA ASP A 58 9.29 15.88 19.18
C ASP A 58 9.79 14.44 19.40
N GLY A 59 10.43 13.85 18.39
CA GLY A 59 10.96 12.48 18.42
C GLY A 59 9.93 11.40 18.10
N ARG A 60 8.65 11.73 17.89
CA ARG A 60 7.65 10.74 17.48
C ARG A 60 7.88 10.28 16.05
N ILE A 61 7.49 9.05 15.77
CA ILE A 61 7.68 8.43 14.46
C ILE A 61 6.31 8.07 13.88
N GLY A 62 5.93 8.72 12.79
CA GLY A 62 4.75 8.37 12.01
C GLY A 62 5.13 7.39 10.90
N VAL A 63 4.43 6.26 10.80
CA VAL A 63 4.73 5.23 9.79
C VAL A 63 3.46 4.84 9.06
N VAL A 64 3.56 4.76 7.74
CA VAL A 64 2.40 4.53 6.86
C VAL A 64 2.62 3.29 6.01
N TRP A 65 1.63 2.41 5.98
CA TRP A 65 1.51 1.30 5.05
C TRP A 65 0.32 1.55 4.12
N VAL A 66 0.52 1.35 2.83
CA VAL A 66 -0.52 1.50 1.81
C VAL A 66 -0.39 0.36 0.82
N ARG A 67 -1.53 -0.21 0.42
CA ARG A 67 -1.66 -1.17 -0.66
C ARG A 67 -2.80 -0.71 -1.57
N SER A 68 -2.54 -0.51 -2.86
CA SER A 68 -3.59 -0.23 -3.84
C SER A 68 -3.45 -1.13 -5.06
N GLN A 69 -4.54 -1.74 -5.49
CA GLN A 69 -4.61 -2.63 -6.64
C GLN A 69 -5.73 -2.20 -7.56
N ALA A 70 -5.45 -2.14 -8.85
CA ALA A 70 -6.44 -1.99 -9.89
C ALA A 70 -6.33 -3.19 -10.83
N VAL A 71 -7.48 -3.80 -11.14
CA VAL A 71 -7.62 -4.81 -12.18
C VAL A 71 -8.79 -4.39 -13.08
N MET A 72 -8.99 -5.06 -14.21
CA MET A 72 -10.04 -4.68 -15.16
C MET A 72 -11.42 -4.64 -14.46
N GLY A 73 -12.02 -3.44 -14.40
CA GLY A 73 -13.33 -3.22 -13.80
C GLY A 73 -13.37 -3.14 -12.27
N SER A 74 -12.26 -3.26 -11.55
CA SER A 74 -12.27 -3.08 -10.09
C SER A 74 -10.99 -2.46 -9.54
N ALA A 75 -11.13 -1.77 -8.43
CA ALA A 75 -10.02 -1.18 -7.69
C ALA A 75 -10.20 -1.42 -6.20
N SER A 76 -9.08 -1.63 -5.50
CA SER A 76 -9.05 -1.72 -4.05
C SER A 76 -7.88 -0.93 -3.51
N SER A 77 -8.06 -0.33 -2.34
CA SER A 77 -7.00 0.33 -1.60
C SER A 77 -7.20 0.11 -0.11
N LYS A 78 -6.11 -0.10 0.61
CA LYS A 78 -6.09 -0.11 2.07
C LYS A 78 -4.86 0.60 2.57
N GLY A 79 -5.00 1.27 3.70
CA GLY A 79 -3.93 2.05 4.30
C GLY A 79 -4.08 2.17 5.80
N VAL A 80 -2.94 2.14 6.49
CA VAL A 80 -2.87 2.42 7.92
C VAL A 80 -1.70 3.35 8.18
N ALA A 81 -1.93 4.34 9.04
CA ALA A 81 -0.87 5.15 9.62
C ALA A 81 -0.83 4.90 11.12
N ILE A 82 0.37 4.63 11.64
CA ILE A 82 0.60 4.30 13.05
C ILE A 82 1.62 5.30 13.59
N LEU A 83 1.34 5.82 14.78
CA LEU A 83 2.25 6.70 15.50
C LEU A 83 2.99 5.89 16.56
N PHE A 84 4.31 6.06 16.60
CA PHE A 84 5.21 5.51 17.59
C PHE A 84 5.85 6.65 18.39
N ASP A 85 6.24 6.37 19.63
CA ASP A 85 7.01 7.29 20.44
C ASP A 85 8.49 7.29 20.06
N LYS A 86 9.27 8.13 20.77
CA LYS A 86 10.72 8.28 20.60
C LYS A 86 11.52 6.99 20.86
N ASP A 87 10.95 6.04 21.60
CA ASP A 87 11.57 4.76 21.92
C ASP A 87 11.10 3.66 20.94
N GLY A 88 10.33 4.04 19.92
CA GLY A 88 9.81 3.14 18.90
C GLY A 88 8.66 2.26 19.38
N LYS A 89 7.98 2.60 20.48
CA LYS A 89 6.77 1.90 20.94
C LYS A 89 5.52 2.52 20.32
N MET A 90 4.59 1.66 19.92
CA MET A 90 3.32 2.08 19.35
C MET A 90 2.55 2.96 20.34
N ILE A 91 2.10 4.12 19.90
CA ILE A 91 1.17 4.97 20.65
C ILE A 91 -0.26 4.64 20.23
N ARG A 92 -0.56 4.73 18.93
CA ARG A 92 -1.90 4.48 18.37
C ARG A 92 -1.89 4.37 16.85
N VAL A 93 -2.96 3.81 16.30
CA VAL A 93 -3.34 4.03 14.90
C VAL A 93 -3.88 5.45 14.76
N VAL A 94 -3.36 6.22 13.80
CA VAL A 94 -3.80 7.61 13.53
C VAL A 94 -4.75 7.70 12.34
N ASN A 95 -4.64 6.79 11.39
CA ASN A 95 -5.55 6.68 10.26
C ASN A 95 -5.68 5.22 9.85
N ARG A 96 -6.89 4.81 9.46
CA ARG A 96 -7.21 3.50 8.87
C ARG A 96 -8.23 3.72 7.77
N ASN A 97 -7.97 3.17 6.60
CA ASN A 97 -8.90 3.21 5.48
C ASN A 97 -8.85 1.90 4.68
N GLU A 98 -10.01 1.48 4.21
CA GLU A 98 -10.19 0.39 3.26
C GLU A 98 -11.28 0.78 2.27
N THR A 99 -11.01 0.57 1.00
CA THR A 99 -11.94 0.89 -0.09
C THR A 99 -11.87 -0.19 -1.15
N LYS A 100 -13.03 -0.60 -1.64
CA LYS A 100 -13.18 -1.50 -2.78
C LYS A 100 -14.26 -0.92 -3.69
N THR A 101 -13.94 -0.79 -4.96
CA THR A 101 -14.84 -0.32 -6.02
C THR A 101 -14.95 -1.42 -7.06
N ASN A 102 -16.19 -1.79 -7.39
CA ASN A 102 -16.55 -2.73 -8.47
C ASN A 102 -17.55 -2.06 -9.41
#